data_AF-A0A2N7DB04-F1
#
_entry.id   AF-A0A2N7DB04-F1
#
_cell.length_a   1.000
_cell.length_b   1.000
_cell.length_c   1.000
_cell.angle_alpha   90.00
_cell.angle_beta   90.00
_cell.angle_gamma   90.00
#
_symmetry.space_group_name_H-M   'P 1'
#
loop_
_entity.id
_entity.type
_entity.pdbx_description
1 polymer ?
#
loop_
_entity_poly.entity_id
_entity_poly.type
_entity_poly.pdbx_seq_one_letter_code
_entity_poly.pdbx_strand_id
1 'polypeptide(L)' 'MAFLTNPWVICFIVVSVIVGNIAALKYTANMNFGQGKTPHKRKDDLAKLTALDKQNKIQKK' A
#
# COMPACT_ATOMS: atom_id res chain seq x y z
N MET A 1 22.79 35.93 6.31
CA MET A 1 22.38 35.81 7.73
C MET A 1 20.88 36.01 7.97
N ALA A 2 20.10 36.66 7.08
CA ALA A 2 18.64 36.83 7.25
C ALA A 2 17.77 35.75 6.55
N PHE A 3 18.36 34.89 5.71
CA PHE A 3 17.60 33.89 4.96
C PHE A 3 17.23 32.64 5.77
N LEU A 4 18.06 32.23 6.74
CA LEU A 4 17.81 31.03 7.54
C LEU A 4 16.75 31.25 8.65
N THR A 5 16.62 32.47 9.18
CA THR A 5 15.69 32.81 10.26
C THR A 5 14.43 33.52 9.76
N ASN A 6 14.13 33.40 8.47
CA ASN A 6 12.91 33.98 7.91
C ASN A 6 11.71 33.08 8.31
N PRO A 7 10.67 33.62 8.97
CA PRO A 7 9.56 32.83 9.50
C PRO A 7 8.87 31.96 8.45
N TRP A 8 8.87 32.42 7.19
CA TRP A 8 8.31 31.65 6.08
C TRP A 8 9.10 30.37 5.81
N VAL A 9 10.44 30.43 5.81
CA VAL A 9 11.33 29.29 5.54
C VAL A 9 11.22 28.21 6.62
N ILE A 10 11.10 28.62 7.88
CA ILE A 10 10.91 27.71 9.02
C ILE A 10 9.59 26.93 8.87
N CYS A 11 8.51 27.57 8.43
CA CYS A 11 7.24 26.89 8.17
C CYS A 11 7.35 25.78 7.12
N PHE A 12 8.09 25.99 6.02
CA PHE A 12 8.28 24.95 5.00
C PHE A 12 9.03 23.74 5.53
N ILE A 13 10.06 23.97 6.36
CA ILE A 13 10.84 22.89 6.97
C ILE A 13 9.93 22.05 7.88
N VAL A 14 9.13 22.69 8.73
CA VAL A 14 8.22 22.00 9.65
C VAL A 14 7.14 21.21 8.89
N VAL A 15 6.50 21.82 7.88
CA VAL A 15 5.51 21.14 7.04
C VAL A 15 6.13 19.96 6.29
N SER A 16 7.34 20.11 5.76
CA SER A 16 8.06 19.04 5.08
C SER A 16 8.37 17.86 6.00
N VAL A 17 8.81 18.11 7.24
CA VAL A 17 9.03 17.05 8.24
C VAL A 17 7.73 16.34 8.60
N ILE A 18 6.62 17.08 8.78
CA ILE A 18 5.30 16.49 9.09
C ILE A 18 4.82 15.62 7.93
N VAL A 19 4.85 16.12 6.68
CA VAL A 19 4.45 15.36 5.49
C VAL A 19 5.38 14.17 5.26
N GLY A 20 6.69 14.32 5.48
CA GLY A 20 7.67 13.23 5.41
C GLY A 20 7.38 12.13 6.45
N ASN A 21 7.00 12.50 7.66
CA ASN A 21 6.63 11.56 8.72
C ASN A 21 5.30 10.86 8.42
N ILE A 22 4.29 11.61 7.93
CA ILE A 22 3.03 11.03 7.45
C ILE A 22 3.26 10.14 6.23
N ALA A 23 4.17 10.51 5.33
CA ALA A 23 4.50 9.71 4.15
C ALA A 23 5.23 8.43 4.55
N ALA A 24 6.12 8.46 5.54
CA ALA A 24 6.77 7.28 6.11
C ALA A 24 5.77 6.40 6.86
N LEU A 25 4.84 7.00 7.62
CA LEU A 25 3.74 6.29 8.27
C LEU A 25 2.75 5.71 7.24
N LYS A 26 2.51 6.41 6.13
CA LYS A 26 1.70 5.92 5.02
C LYS A 26 2.47 4.85 4.28
N TYR A 27 3.78 4.93 4.15
CA TYR A 27 4.60 3.87 3.57
C TYR A 27 4.66 2.63 4.47
N THR A 28 4.75 2.81 5.80
CA THR A 28 4.83 1.73 6.80
C THR A 28 3.45 1.10 7.10
N ALA A 29 2.38 1.89 7.17
CA ALA A 29 1.00 1.39 7.31
C ALA A 29 0.42 0.88 5.99
N ASN A 30 0.91 1.37 4.84
CA ASN A 30 0.63 0.74 3.55
C ASN A 30 1.43 -0.56 3.34
N MET A 31 2.27 -0.99 4.30
CA MET A 31 2.82 -2.34 4.30
C MET A 31 1.78 -3.40 4.68
N ASN A 32 0.52 -3.02 4.97
CA ASN A 32 -0.58 -4.00 5.08
C ASN A 32 -1.93 -3.57 4.46
N PHE A 33 -2.06 -2.35 3.92
CA PHE A 33 -3.22 -1.99 3.08
C PHE A 33 -2.97 -2.09 1.57
N GLY A 34 -1.74 -2.46 1.19
CA GLY A 34 -1.36 -2.77 -0.17
C GLY A 34 -0.97 -4.23 -0.30
N GLN A 35 -1.92 -5.16 -0.11
CA GLN A 35 -1.87 -6.38 -0.91
C GLN A 35 -1.71 -5.91 -2.36
N GLY A 36 -0.51 -6.10 -2.91
CA GLY A 36 -0.18 -5.95 -4.33
C GLY A 36 -0.89 -6.98 -5.20
N LYS A 37 -2.20 -7.10 -5.00
CA LYS A 37 -3.13 -7.82 -5.84
C LYS A 37 -4.28 -6.85 -6.04
N THR A 38 -4.22 -6.17 -7.17
CA THR A 38 -5.40 -5.55 -7.80
C THR A 38 -6.65 -6.40 -7.49
N PRO A 39 -7.82 -5.81 -7.19
CA PRO A 39 -9.04 -6.58 -6.89
C PRO A 39 -9.39 -7.61 -7.98
N HIS A 40 -8.80 -7.45 -9.17
CA HIS A 40 -8.84 -8.42 -10.25
C HIS A 40 -8.12 -9.75 -9.95
N LYS A 41 -6.94 -9.74 -9.31
CA LYS A 41 -6.17 -10.97 -9.04
C LYS A 41 -6.78 -11.84 -7.94
N ARG A 42 -7.41 -11.26 -6.91
CA ARG A 42 -8.10 -12.07 -5.88
C ARG A 42 -9.30 -12.84 -6.44
N LYS A 43 -10.02 -12.26 -7.40
CA LYS A 43 -11.12 -12.94 -8.09
C LYS A 43 -10.60 -14.06 -9.00
N ASP A 44 -9.47 -13.84 -9.68
CA ASP A 44 -8.83 -14.83 -10.55
C ASP A 44 -8.30 -16.04 -9.77
N ASP A 45 -7.59 -15.78 -8.65
CA ASP A 45 -7.08 -16.82 -7.76
C ASP A 45 -8.23 -17.69 -7.19
N LEU A 46 -9.37 -17.07 -6.83
CA LEU A 46 -10.53 -17.77 -6.28
C LEU A 46 -11.28 -18.62 -7.33
N ALA A 47 -11.41 -18.09 -8.55
CA ALA A 47 -12.01 -18.81 -9.67
C ALA A 47 -11.18 -20.04 -10.05
N LYS A 48 -9.85 -19.89 -10.09
CA LYS A 48 -8.92 -20.98 -10.38
C LYS A 48 -8.97 -22.09 -9.32
N LEU A 49 -9.06 -21.73 -8.05
CA LEU A 49 -9.16 -22.69 -6.95
C LEU A 49 -10.46 -23.51 -6.99
N THR A 50 -11.57 -22.86 -7.34
CA THR A 50 -12.88 -23.52 -7.50
C THR A 50 -12.88 -24.53 -8.66
N ALA A 51 -12.25 -24.17 -9.79
CA ALA A 51 -12.11 -25.07 -10.93
C ALA A 51 -11.23 -26.29 -10.60
N LEU A 52 -10.13 -26.07 -9.87
CA LEU A 52 -9.22 -27.14 -9.44
C LEU A 52 -9.86 -28.10 -8.45
N ASP A 53 -10.67 -27.63 -7.49
CA ASP A 53 -11.42 -28.51 -6.57
C ASP A 53 -12.38 -29.40 -7.35
N LYS A 54 -13.13 -28.81 -8.28
CA LYS A 54 -14.08 -29.55 -9.13
C LYS A 54 -13.36 -30.62 -9.96
N GLN A 55 -12.21 -30.29 -10.56
CA GLN A 55 -11.41 -31.23 -11.32
C GLN A 55 -10.85 -32.35 -10.43
N ASN A 56 -10.35 -32.04 -9.24
CA ASN A 56 -9.83 -33.05 -8.31
C ASN A 56 -10.94 -33.99 -7.81
N LYS A 57 -12.16 -33.50 -7.60
CA LYS A 57 -13.32 -34.35 -7.26
C LYS A 57 -13.72 -35.28 -8.41
N ILE A 58 -13.68 -34.79 -9.64
CA ILE A 58 -14.01 -35.60 -10.82
C ILE A 58 -12.93 -36.66 -11.05
N GLN A 59 -11.64 -36.31 -10.88
CA GLN A 59 -10.52 -37.25 -11.02
C GLN A 59 -10.47 -38.31 -9.91
N LYS A 60 -11.06 -38.04 -8.73
CA LYS A 60 -11.12 -38.98 -7.61
C LYS A 60 -12.39 -39.85 -7.58
N LYS A 61 -13.28 -39.71 -8.56
CA LYS A 61 -14.53 -40.46 -8.66
C LYS A 61 -14.45 -41.46 -9.82
#